data_AF-A0A1H6S7D5-F1
#
_entry.id   AF-A0A1H6S7D5-F1
#
_cell.length_a   1.000
_cell.length_b   1.000
_cell.length_c   1.000
_cell.angle_alpha   90.00
_cell.angle_beta   90.00
_cell.angle_gamma   90.00
#
_symmetry.space_group_name_H-M   'P 1'
#
loop_
_entity.id
_entity.type
_entity.pdbx_description
1 polymer ?
#
loop_
_entity_poly.entity_id
_entity_poly.type
_entity_poly.pdbx_seq_one_letter_code
_entity_poly.pdbx_strand_id
1 'polypeptide(L)'
;MSLTEQREGIEAGRLDMFVDGAFAFTLTLLVIGGDVVPDSAAALLHVLGGIPAFAVCFWMIAFFWHGHVRWRRRCPRADATGRWLSLLLVFFALIFVYPLHMMFASLANMFSGGLLPSRFRLVGASEIRTLLVVYGIAFTCMAGTLTLLFWHAARRAQREGFSPLDAQREQLVWIVPALLGLASALIAVLMPLSAPPVLWSLPGFLYVLMFLIGPLTSRFRRRHGLA
;
A
#
# COMPACT_ATOMS: atom_id res chain seq x y z
N MET A 1 22.27 -25.59 16.43
CA MET A 1 22.18 -24.35 15.64
C MET A 1 23.59 -23.85 15.41
N SER A 2 24.01 -23.62 14.16
CA SER A 2 25.37 -23.16 13.87
C SER A 2 25.54 -21.66 14.17
N LEU A 3 26.78 -21.20 14.39
CA LEU A 3 27.08 -19.77 14.59
C LEU A 3 26.60 -18.90 13.41
N THR A 4 26.66 -19.45 12.19
CA THR A 4 26.18 -18.79 10.96
C THR A 4 24.66 -18.60 10.99
N GLU A 5 23.91 -19.63 11.37
CA GLU A 5 22.44 -19.55 11.49
C GLU A 5 22.01 -18.55 12.57
N GLN A 6 22.73 -18.49 13.69
CA GLN A 6 22.47 -17.52 14.74
C GLN A 6 22.70 -16.08 14.26
N ARG A 7 23.79 -15.84 13.52
CA ARG A 7 24.09 -14.52 12.95
C ARG A 7 23.05 -14.09 11.91
N GLU A 8 22.65 -14.99 11.02
CA GLU A 8 21.60 -14.73 10.03
C GLU A 8 20.26 -14.39 10.70
N GLY A 9 19.91 -15.07 11.78
CA GLY A 9 18.70 -14.77 12.57
C GLY A 9 18.74 -13.39 13.22
N ILE A 10 19.90 -12.96 13.76
CA ILE A 10 20.07 -11.62 14.33
C ILE A 10 19.95 -10.54 13.24
N GLU A 11 20.62 -10.72 12.11
CA GLU A 11 20.53 -9.77 10.98
C GLU A 11 19.10 -9.67 10.43
N ALA A 12 18.40 -10.81 10.35
CA ALA A 12 17.00 -10.90 9.98
C ALA A 12 16.09 -10.11 10.92
N GLY A 13 16.26 -10.27 12.23
CA GLY A 13 15.49 -9.55 13.25
C GLY A 13 15.79 -8.04 13.27
N ARG A 14 17.03 -7.63 13.00
CA ARG A 14 17.38 -6.19 12.86
C ARG A 14 16.67 -5.54 11.67
N LEU A 15 16.57 -6.24 10.54
CA LEU A 15 15.79 -5.77 9.40
C LEU A 15 14.31 -5.63 9.79
N ASP A 16 13.74 -6.60 10.48
CA ASP A 16 12.33 -6.55 10.90
C ASP A 16 12.06 -5.34 11.79
N MET A 17 12.89 -5.13 12.82
CA MET A 17 12.78 -3.95 13.69
C MET A 17 12.91 -2.63 12.92
N PHE A 18 13.78 -2.57 11.91
CA PHE A 18 13.92 -1.38 11.08
C PHE A 18 12.67 -1.13 10.23
N VAL A 19 12.13 -2.17 9.58
CA VAL A 19 10.92 -2.06 8.75
C VAL A 19 9.71 -1.70 9.62
N ASP A 20 9.52 -2.38 10.75
CA ASP A 20 8.46 -2.08 11.71
C ASP A 20 8.54 -0.64 12.22
N GLY A 21 9.75 -0.20 12.60
CA GLY A 21 10.00 1.18 13.03
C GLY A 21 9.70 2.20 11.94
N ALA A 22 10.07 1.92 10.68
CA ALA A 22 9.81 2.82 9.56
C ALA A 22 8.32 2.93 9.21
N PHE A 23 7.57 1.82 9.25
CA PHE A 23 6.11 1.85 9.06
C PHE A 23 5.40 2.56 10.21
N ALA A 24 5.82 2.34 11.46
CA ALA A 24 5.29 3.07 12.61
C ALA A 24 5.57 4.58 12.49
N PHE A 25 6.81 4.95 12.13
CA PHE A 25 7.18 6.35 11.88
C PHE A 25 6.34 6.98 10.76
N THR A 26 6.13 6.24 9.66
CA THR A 26 5.28 6.67 8.54
C THR A 26 3.85 6.98 9.02
N LEU A 27 3.28 6.13 9.88
CA LEU A 27 1.96 6.36 10.47
C LEU A 27 1.94 7.57 11.42
N THR A 28 3.04 7.86 12.13
CA THR A 28 3.11 9.08 12.97
C THR A 28 3.23 10.36 12.16
N LEU A 29 3.85 10.33 10.97
CA LEU A 29 3.87 11.49 10.05
C LEU A 29 2.48 11.83 9.51
N LEU A 30 1.57 10.86 9.52
CA LEU A 30 0.18 10.99 9.11
C LEU A 30 -0.68 11.66 10.19
N VAL A 31 -0.20 11.81 11.43
CA VAL A 31 -0.99 12.28 12.58
C VAL A 31 -1.72 13.58 12.25
N ILE A 32 -3.01 13.56 12.61
CA ILE A 32 -4.00 14.60 12.40
C ILE A 32 -3.66 15.79 13.29
N GLY A 33 -2.75 16.62 12.82
CA GLY A 33 -2.39 17.88 13.44
C GLY A 33 -1.85 18.74 12.33
N GLY A 34 -2.62 19.75 11.91
CA GLY A 34 -2.01 20.80 11.13
C GLY A 34 -0.89 21.46 11.93
N ASP A 35 -0.05 22.24 11.26
CA ASP A 35 1.02 23.02 11.91
C ASP A 35 0.50 24.02 12.97
N VAL A 36 -0.83 24.18 13.07
CA VAL A 36 -1.51 25.15 13.92
C VAL A 36 -2.42 24.41 14.91
N VAL A 37 -2.21 24.67 16.21
CA VAL A 37 -3.09 24.21 17.29
C VAL A 37 -4.44 24.94 17.17
N PRO A 38 -5.59 24.22 17.16
CA PRO A 38 -6.90 24.87 17.07
C PRO A 38 -7.12 25.88 18.20
N ASP A 39 -7.50 27.10 17.86
CA ASP A 39 -7.77 28.21 18.78
C ASP A 39 -9.25 28.32 19.19
N SER A 40 -10.11 27.49 18.58
CA SER A 40 -11.56 27.52 18.77
C SER A 40 -12.17 26.13 18.63
N ALA A 41 -13.37 25.94 19.22
CA ALA A 41 -14.11 24.69 19.10
C ALA A 41 -14.45 24.34 17.63
N ALA A 42 -14.77 25.35 16.81
CA ALA A 42 -15.03 25.17 15.38
C ALA A 42 -13.77 24.69 14.63
N ALA A 43 -12.60 25.29 14.91
CA ALA A 43 -11.33 24.85 14.34
C ALA A 43 -10.99 23.42 14.77
N LEU A 44 -11.24 23.07 16.04
CA LEU A 44 -11.03 21.71 16.55
C LEU A 44 -11.91 20.69 15.82
N LEU A 45 -13.21 20.96 15.71
CA LEU A 45 -14.14 20.07 14.99
C LEU A 45 -13.76 19.93 13.51
N HIS A 46 -13.28 20.99 12.87
CA HIS A 46 -12.78 20.94 11.50
C HIS A 46 -11.57 20.01 11.35
N VAL A 47 -10.60 20.08 12.28
CA VAL A 47 -9.44 19.17 12.32
C VAL A 47 -9.87 17.72 12.58
N LEU A 48 -10.77 17.49 13.53
CA LEU A 48 -11.32 16.16 13.83
C LEU A 48 -12.10 15.56 12.64
N GLY A 49 -12.64 16.40 11.76
CA GLY A 49 -13.21 15.97 10.47
C GLY A 49 -12.21 15.24 9.56
N GLY A 50 -10.89 15.36 9.80
CA GLY A 50 -9.86 14.60 9.08
C GLY A 50 -9.72 13.13 9.49
N ILE A 51 -10.33 12.72 10.61
CA ILE A 51 -10.24 11.35 11.14
C ILE A 51 -10.61 10.27 10.12
N PRO A 52 -11.69 10.38 9.33
CA PRO A 52 -12.04 9.35 8.36
C PRO A 52 -10.95 9.12 7.29
N ALA A 53 -10.38 10.19 6.74
CA ALA A 53 -9.32 10.10 5.74
C ALA A 53 -8.03 9.52 6.33
N PHE A 54 -7.67 9.97 7.54
CA PHE A 54 -6.56 9.41 8.30
C PHE A 54 -6.74 7.92 8.54
N ALA A 55 -7.92 7.49 8.99
CA ALA A 55 -8.17 6.11 9.35
C ALA A 55 -8.04 5.18 8.13
N VAL A 56 -8.59 5.56 6.98
CA VAL A 56 -8.42 4.81 5.73
C VAL A 56 -6.94 4.70 5.34
N CYS A 57 -6.19 5.80 5.42
CA CYS A 57 -4.77 5.80 5.11
C CYS A 57 -3.96 4.96 6.11
N PHE A 58 -4.28 5.02 7.41
CA PHE A 58 -3.69 4.17 8.45
C PHE A 58 -3.89 2.68 8.13
N TRP A 59 -5.14 2.26 7.86
CA TRP A 59 -5.45 0.87 7.54
C TRP A 59 -4.71 0.38 6.30
N MET A 60 -4.57 1.24 5.29
CA MET A 60 -3.88 0.89 4.07
C MET A 60 -2.37 0.73 4.28
N ILE A 61 -1.72 1.64 5.01
CA ILE A 61 -0.30 1.50 5.36
C ILE A 61 -0.07 0.26 6.24
N ALA A 62 -0.95 0.03 7.23
CA ALA A 62 -0.92 -1.17 8.06
C ALA A 62 -1.12 -2.46 7.24
N PHE A 63 -1.93 -2.42 6.18
CA PHE A 63 -2.12 -3.55 5.27
C PHE A 63 -0.83 -3.92 4.51
N PHE A 64 -0.07 -2.94 4.01
CA PHE A 64 1.24 -3.17 3.39
C PHE A 64 2.26 -3.71 4.39
N TRP A 65 2.32 -3.12 5.59
CA TRP A 65 3.16 -3.62 6.68
C TRP A 65 2.84 -5.09 7.01
N HIS A 66 1.56 -5.41 7.18
CA HIS A 66 1.13 -6.77 7.47
C HIS A 66 1.49 -7.75 6.33
N GLY A 67 1.49 -7.28 5.07
CA GLY A 67 2.01 -8.01 3.92
C GLY A 67 3.48 -8.41 4.09
N HIS A 68 4.31 -7.46 4.54
CA HIS A 68 5.72 -7.71 4.85
C HIS A 68 5.89 -8.70 6.00
N VAL A 69 5.14 -8.55 7.10
CA VAL A 69 5.13 -9.50 8.23
C VAL A 69 4.83 -10.92 7.74
N ARG A 70 3.84 -11.10 6.85
CA ARG A 70 3.49 -12.41 6.28
C ARG A 70 4.58 -12.98 5.37
N TRP A 71 5.31 -12.12 4.67
CA TRP A 71 6.49 -12.52 3.89
C TRP A 71 7.62 -12.99 4.80
N ARG A 72 7.92 -12.26 5.88
CA ARG A 72 8.97 -12.63 6.85
C ARG A 72 8.76 -13.98 7.51
N ARG A 73 7.51 -14.34 7.83
CA ARG A 73 7.18 -15.68 8.34
C ARG A 73 7.59 -16.82 7.40
N ARG A 74 7.73 -16.55 6.10
CA ARG A 74 8.17 -17.52 5.07
C ARG A 74 9.65 -17.43 4.74
N CYS A 75 10.29 -16.31 5.08
CA CYS A 75 11.72 -16.09 4.86
C CYS A 75 12.37 -15.63 6.18
N PRO A 76 12.59 -16.56 7.13
CA PRO A 76 13.14 -16.24 8.44
C PRO A 76 14.64 -15.94 8.40
N ARG A 77 15.37 -16.50 7.44
CA ARG A 77 16.81 -16.27 7.27
C ARG A 77 17.06 -14.97 6.50
N ALA A 78 18.07 -14.21 6.93
CA ALA A 78 18.50 -13.01 6.23
C ALA A 78 19.09 -13.37 4.86
N ASP A 79 18.68 -12.63 3.83
CA ASP A 79 19.24 -12.72 2.49
C ASP A 79 19.36 -11.33 1.86
N ALA A 80 20.26 -11.16 0.89
CA ALA A 80 20.48 -9.85 0.27
C ALA A 80 19.26 -9.36 -0.51
N THR A 81 18.52 -10.24 -1.18
CA THR A 81 17.39 -9.84 -2.04
C THR A 81 16.21 -9.40 -1.19
N GLY A 82 15.85 -10.20 -0.17
CA GLY A 82 14.82 -9.84 0.79
C GLY A 82 15.13 -8.55 1.55
N ARG A 83 16.40 -8.32 1.92
CA ARG A 83 16.85 -7.05 2.52
C ARG A 83 16.60 -5.87 1.60
N TRP A 84 17.11 -5.90 0.37
CA TRP A 84 16.96 -4.78 -0.56
C TRP A 84 15.50 -4.48 -0.91
N LEU A 85 14.69 -5.51 -1.14
CA LEU A 85 13.26 -5.33 -1.40
C LEU A 85 12.49 -4.80 -0.18
N SER A 86 12.88 -5.17 1.04
CA SER A 86 12.29 -4.61 2.26
C SER A 86 12.62 -3.13 2.43
N LEU A 87 13.87 -2.75 2.18
CA LEU A 87 14.29 -1.35 2.19
C LEU A 87 13.60 -0.54 1.09
N LEU A 88 13.39 -1.14 -0.09
CA LEU A 88 12.63 -0.53 -1.18
C LEU A 88 11.16 -0.31 -0.80
N LEU A 89 10.54 -1.26 -0.10
CA LEU A 89 9.18 -1.10 0.41
C LEU A 89 9.09 0.06 1.40
N VAL A 90 10.05 0.16 2.33
CA VAL A 90 10.15 1.28 3.28
C VAL A 90 10.31 2.62 2.54
N PHE A 91 11.21 2.68 1.57
CA PHE A 91 11.43 3.87 0.75
C PHE A 91 10.14 4.35 0.09
N PHE A 92 9.37 3.44 -0.52
CA PHE A 92 8.08 3.80 -1.11
C PHE A 92 7.03 4.20 -0.06
N ALA A 93 6.98 3.53 1.09
CA ALA A 93 6.05 3.89 2.17
C ALA A 93 6.25 5.34 2.62
N LEU A 94 7.51 5.75 2.82
CA LEU A 94 7.87 7.11 3.23
C LEU A 94 7.52 8.16 2.17
N ILE A 95 7.74 7.87 0.90
CA ILE A 95 7.43 8.82 -0.20
C ILE A 95 5.92 8.98 -0.38
N PHE A 96 5.17 7.88 -0.32
CA PHE A 96 3.77 7.87 -0.73
C PHE A 96 2.77 8.15 0.39
N VAL A 97 3.18 8.17 1.66
CA VAL A 97 2.25 8.41 2.78
C VAL A 97 1.45 9.71 2.63
N TYR A 98 2.10 10.81 2.24
CA TYR A 98 1.43 12.10 2.05
C TYR A 98 0.50 12.11 0.84
N PRO A 99 0.92 11.68 -0.36
CA PRO A 99 0.01 11.52 -1.50
C PRO A 99 -1.23 10.67 -1.22
N LEU A 100 -1.05 9.56 -0.49
CA LEU A 100 -2.15 8.68 -0.11
C LEU A 100 -3.14 9.40 0.81
N HIS A 101 -2.64 10.13 1.80
CA HIS A 101 -3.49 10.95 2.67
C HIS A 101 -4.25 12.02 1.89
N MET A 102 -3.57 12.75 1.00
CA MET A 102 -4.20 13.78 0.16
C MET A 102 -5.32 13.20 -0.69
N MET A 103 -5.14 12.00 -1.26
CA MET A 103 -6.18 11.32 -2.02
C MET A 103 -7.43 11.06 -1.17
N PHE A 104 -7.27 10.43 0.01
CA PHE A 104 -8.42 10.11 0.85
C PHE A 104 -9.07 11.34 1.49
N ALA A 105 -8.29 12.38 1.82
CA ALA A 105 -8.82 13.65 2.31
C ALA A 105 -9.68 14.33 1.21
N SER A 106 -9.21 14.33 -0.04
CA SER A 106 -9.98 14.85 -1.17
C SER A 106 -11.22 14.02 -1.48
N LEU A 107 -11.15 12.69 -1.39
CA LEU A 107 -12.34 11.83 -1.51
C LEU A 107 -13.35 12.12 -0.40
N ALA A 108 -12.91 12.19 0.85
CA ALA A 108 -13.76 12.48 1.99
C ALA A 108 -14.42 13.86 1.86
N ASN A 109 -13.69 14.87 1.43
CA ASN A 109 -14.22 16.20 1.12
C ASN A 109 -15.28 16.13 0.01
N MET A 110 -15.01 15.42 -1.09
CA MET A 110 -15.95 15.27 -2.20
C MET A 110 -17.25 14.56 -1.78
N PHE A 111 -17.16 13.42 -1.10
CA PHE A 111 -18.33 12.66 -0.65
C PHE A 111 -19.14 13.36 0.44
N SER A 112 -18.50 14.21 1.24
CA SER A 112 -19.18 15.03 2.25
C SER A 112 -19.76 16.34 1.72
N GLY A 113 -19.66 16.60 0.42
CA GLY A 113 -20.13 17.87 -0.17
C GLY A 113 -19.30 19.08 0.26
N GLY A 114 -18.04 18.89 0.66
CA GLY A 114 -17.14 19.96 1.07
C GLY A 114 -17.02 20.17 2.59
N LEU A 115 -17.74 19.39 3.40
CA LEU A 115 -17.76 19.56 4.87
C LEU A 115 -16.46 19.12 5.55
N LEU A 116 -15.85 18.03 5.07
CA LEU A 116 -14.62 17.48 5.65
C LEU A 116 -13.37 18.19 5.12
N PRO A 117 -12.31 18.34 5.94
CA PRO A 117 -11.10 19.06 5.54
C PRO A 117 -10.36 18.36 4.39
N SER A 118 -9.95 19.13 3.38
CA SER A 118 -8.89 18.74 2.45
C SER A 118 -7.99 19.93 2.16
N ARG A 119 -6.67 19.75 2.35
CA ARG A 119 -5.66 20.76 1.98
C ARG A 119 -5.45 20.84 0.47
N PHE A 120 -5.75 19.77 -0.26
CA PHE A 120 -5.56 19.70 -1.69
C PHE A 120 -6.85 20.10 -2.40
N ARG A 121 -6.88 21.34 -2.91
CA ARG A 121 -8.02 21.86 -3.68
C ARG A 121 -7.97 21.29 -5.09
N LEU A 122 -8.95 20.43 -5.42
CA LEU A 122 -9.16 19.94 -6.77
C LEU A 122 -9.87 21.03 -7.59
N VAL A 123 -9.09 21.91 -8.23
CA VAL A 123 -9.61 23.03 -9.02
C VAL A 123 -9.86 22.63 -10.48
N GLY A 124 -9.10 21.66 -11.02
CA GLY A 124 -9.22 21.23 -12.41
C GLY A 124 -8.86 19.76 -12.65
N ALA A 125 -9.07 19.34 -13.90
CA ALA A 125 -8.80 17.97 -14.35
C ALA A 125 -7.31 17.59 -14.28
N SER A 126 -6.40 18.57 -14.37
CA SER A 126 -4.95 18.38 -14.24
C SER A 126 -4.55 17.93 -12.83
N GLU A 127 -5.12 18.56 -11.80
CA GLU A 127 -4.83 18.24 -10.40
C GLU A 127 -5.42 16.86 -10.04
N ILE A 128 -6.64 16.58 -10.51
CA ILE A 128 -7.28 15.27 -10.37
C ILE A 128 -6.43 14.19 -11.03
N ARG A 129 -5.98 14.40 -12.27
CA ARG A 129 -5.08 13.47 -12.96
C ARG A 129 -3.82 13.22 -12.15
N THR A 130 -3.16 14.28 -11.70
CA THR A 130 -1.90 14.19 -10.95
C THR A 130 -2.09 13.33 -9.70
N LEU A 131 -3.16 13.58 -8.94
CA LEU A 131 -3.47 12.83 -7.73
C LEU A 131 -3.75 11.35 -8.02
N LEU A 132 -4.55 11.04 -9.04
CA LEU A 132 -4.86 9.66 -9.45
C LEU A 132 -3.63 8.92 -9.96
N VAL A 133 -2.76 9.58 -10.74
CA VAL A 133 -1.52 8.99 -11.25
C VAL A 133 -0.57 8.67 -10.12
N VAL A 134 -0.33 9.61 -9.20
CA VAL A 134 0.56 9.39 -8.05
C VAL A 134 0.01 8.28 -7.16
N TYR A 135 -1.31 8.25 -6.93
CA TYR A 135 -1.96 7.18 -6.17
C TYR A 135 -1.84 5.80 -6.85
N GLY A 136 -2.04 5.75 -8.18
CA GLY A 136 -1.82 4.56 -9.00
C GLY A 136 -0.40 4.02 -8.88
N ILE A 137 0.59 4.90 -9.07
CA ILE A 137 2.01 4.58 -8.95
C ILE A 137 2.34 4.10 -7.53
N ALA A 138 1.80 4.73 -6.48
CA ALA A 138 2.03 4.30 -5.11
C ALA A 138 1.61 2.84 -4.90
N PHE A 139 0.42 2.46 -5.35
CA PHE A 139 -0.05 1.08 -5.29
C PHE A 139 0.82 0.13 -6.12
N THR A 140 1.19 0.51 -7.35
CA THR A 140 2.07 -0.30 -8.20
C THR A 140 3.42 -0.56 -7.57
N CYS A 141 4.05 0.47 -7.01
CA CYS A 141 5.36 0.37 -6.36
C CYS A 141 5.29 -0.46 -5.07
N MET A 142 4.36 -0.13 -4.17
CA MET A 142 4.23 -0.81 -2.87
C MET A 142 3.83 -2.28 -3.04
N ALA A 143 2.74 -2.54 -3.77
CA ALA A 143 2.26 -3.90 -4.00
C ALA A 143 3.17 -4.69 -4.95
N GLY A 144 3.80 -4.03 -5.91
CA GLY A 144 4.81 -4.63 -6.78
C GLY A 144 6.01 -5.12 -5.97
N THR A 145 6.47 -4.33 -4.99
CA THR A 145 7.56 -4.75 -4.10
C THR A 145 7.19 -5.99 -3.27
N LEU A 146 5.97 -6.05 -2.74
CA LEU A 146 5.48 -7.26 -2.05
C LEU A 146 5.32 -8.44 -3.00
N THR A 147 4.89 -8.21 -4.24
CA THR A 147 4.84 -9.24 -5.28
C THR A 147 6.23 -9.84 -5.52
N LEU A 148 7.26 -8.99 -5.62
CA LEU A 148 8.65 -9.42 -5.78
C LEU A 148 9.18 -10.17 -4.54
N LEU A 149 8.82 -9.73 -3.34
CA LEU A 149 9.17 -10.40 -2.08
C LEU A 149 8.57 -11.82 -2.05
N PHE A 150 7.29 -11.99 -2.35
CA PHE A 150 6.64 -13.31 -2.38
C PHE A 150 7.11 -14.19 -3.54
N TRP A 151 7.44 -13.61 -4.69
CA TRP A 151 8.11 -14.31 -5.77
C TRP A 151 9.50 -14.83 -5.36
N HIS A 152 10.27 -14.00 -4.66
CA HIS A 152 11.55 -14.39 -4.08
C HIS A 152 11.35 -15.56 -3.08
N ALA A 153 10.36 -15.47 -2.19
CA ALA A 153 10.04 -16.54 -1.24
C ALA A 153 9.67 -17.85 -1.95
N ALA A 154 8.88 -17.79 -3.03
CA ALA A 154 8.52 -18.96 -3.82
C ALA A 154 9.75 -19.61 -4.48
N ARG A 155 10.64 -18.81 -5.08
CA ARG A 155 11.89 -19.31 -5.68
C ARG A 155 12.83 -19.91 -4.64
N ARG A 156 12.90 -19.32 -3.46
CA ARG A 156 13.70 -19.84 -2.34
C ARG A 156 13.18 -21.20 -1.88
N ALA A 157 11.87 -21.32 -1.65
CA ALA A 157 11.23 -22.58 -1.26
C ALA A 157 11.56 -23.70 -2.26
N GLN A 158 11.44 -23.43 -3.56
CA GLN A 158 11.80 -24.40 -4.62
C GLN A 158 13.27 -24.86 -4.54
N ARG A 159 14.20 -23.93 -4.32
CA ARG A 159 15.64 -24.24 -4.22
C ARG A 159 15.96 -25.08 -2.98
N GLU A 160 15.22 -24.87 -1.90
CA GLU A 160 15.37 -25.60 -0.64
C GLU A 160 14.54 -26.91 -0.61
N GLY A 161 13.85 -27.25 -1.71
CA GLY A 161 13.06 -28.48 -1.83
C GLY A 161 11.67 -28.43 -1.17
N PHE A 162 11.22 -27.26 -0.72
CA PHE A 162 9.91 -27.03 -0.12
C PHE A 162 8.86 -26.61 -1.15
N SER A 163 7.57 -26.77 -0.80
CA SER A 163 6.46 -26.35 -1.66
C SER A 163 6.36 -24.81 -1.75
N PRO A 164 6.37 -24.23 -2.97
CA PRO A 164 6.25 -22.78 -3.16
C PRO A 164 4.81 -22.26 -3.15
N LEU A 165 3.82 -23.16 -3.07
CA LEU A 165 2.41 -22.83 -3.37
C LEU A 165 1.85 -21.75 -2.45
N ASP A 166 2.20 -21.79 -1.16
CA ASP A 166 1.76 -20.76 -0.22
C ASP A 166 2.35 -19.39 -0.55
N ALA A 167 3.62 -19.32 -0.95
CA ALA A 167 4.25 -18.06 -1.36
C ALA A 167 3.65 -17.54 -2.68
N GLN A 168 3.37 -18.44 -3.64
CA GLN A 168 2.70 -18.08 -4.89
C GLN A 168 1.27 -17.58 -4.66
N ARG A 169 0.53 -18.15 -3.71
CA ARG A 169 -0.79 -17.67 -3.32
C ARG A 169 -0.74 -16.24 -2.79
N GLU A 170 0.22 -15.95 -1.91
CA GLU A 170 0.42 -14.59 -1.41
C GLU A 170 0.89 -13.65 -2.52
N GLN A 171 1.74 -14.12 -3.44
CA GLN A 171 2.14 -13.35 -4.62
C GLN A 171 0.92 -12.92 -5.45
N LEU A 172 -0.09 -13.79 -5.62
CA LEU A 172 -1.33 -13.45 -6.30
C LEU A 172 -2.16 -12.39 -5.55
N VAL A 173 -2.07 -12.33 -4.22
CA VAL A 173 -2.74 -11.28 -3.43
C VAL A 173 -2.15 -9.91 -3.76
N TRP A 174 -0.84 -9.82 -4.00
CA TRP A 174 -0.15 -8.55 -4.22
C TRP A 174 -0.04 -8.13 -5.70
N ILE A 175 -0.07 -9.08 -6.63
CA ILE A 175 -0.03 -8.74 -8.07
C ILE A 175 -1.29 -7.99 -8.50
N VAL A 176 -2.44 -8.32 -7.91
CA VAL A 176 -3.73 -7.67 -8.23
C VAL A 176 -3.69 -6.17 -7.94
N PRO A 177 -3.41 -5.70 -6.70
CA PRO A 177 -3.30 -4.26 -6.43
C PRO A 177 -2.18 -3.59 -7.22
N ALA A 178 -1.08 -4.28 -7.52
CA ALA A 178 -0.01 -3.72 -8.34
C ALA A 178 -0.46 -3.40 -9.77
N LEU A 179 -1.17 -4.35 -10.41
CA LEU A 179 -1.73 -4.20 -11.75
C LEU A 179 -2.89 -3.20 -11.80
N LEU A 180 -3.76 -3.20 -10.78
CA LEU A 180 -4.85 -2.22 -10.69
C LEU A 180 -4.31 -0.80 -10.53
N GLY A 181 -3.27 -0.60 -9.72
CA GLY A 181 -2.60 0.71 -9.61
C GLY A 181 -2.01 1.17 -10.95
N LEU A 182 -1.41 0.25 -11.71
CA LEU A 182 -0.80 0.56 -12.99
C LEU A 182 -1.87 0.92 -14.02
N ALA A 183 -2.95 0.13 -14.08
CA ALA A 183 -4.09 0.41 -14.94
C ALA A 183 -4.76 1.74 -14.58
N SER A 184 -4.91 2.04 -13.29
CA SER A 184 -5.47 3.30 -12.79
C SER A 184 -4.64 4.50 -13.24
N ALA A 185 -3.32 4.45 -13.03
CA ALA A 185 -2.40 5.49 -13.49
C ALA A 185 -2.44 5.66 -15.01
N LEU A 186 -2.43 4.55 -15.76
CA LEU A 186 -2.44 4.57 -17.22
C LEU A 186 -3.74 5.20 -17.75
N ILE A 187 -4.90 4.81 -17.22
CA ILE A 187 -6.18 5.41 -17.61
C ILE A 187 -6.19 6.90 -17.28
N ALA A 188 -5.73 7.31 -16.10
CA ALA A 188 -5.68 8.72 -15.73
C ALA A 188 -4.78 9.55 -16.67
N VAL A 189 -3.63 9.02 -17.09
CA VAL A 189 -2.73 9.69 -18.05
C VAL A 189 -3.36 9.79 -19.44
N LEU A 190 -3.95 8.69 -19.93
CA LEU A 190 -4.50 8.62 -21.29
C LEU A 190 -5.83 9.37 -21.45
N MET A 191 -6.56 9.60 -20.36
CA MET A 191 -7.86 10.26 -20.38
C MET A 191 -7.73 11.75 -20.75
N PRO A 192 -8.49 12.28 -21.73
CA PRO A 192 -8.40 13.69 -22.14
C PRO A 192 -8.76 14.65 -20.99
N LEU A 193 -8.11 15.82 -20.91
CA LEU A 193 -8.45 16.83 -19.89
C LEU A 193 -9.87 17.40 -20.06
N SER A 194 -10.39 17.35 -21.29
CA SER A 194 -11.77 17.74 -21.64
C SER A 194 -12.82 16.67 -21.30
N ALA A 195 -12.41 15.52 -20.77
CA ALA A 195 -13.33 14.44 -20.50
C ALA A 195 -14.32 14.81 -19.37
N PRO A 196 -15.58 14.37 -19.47
CA PRO A 196 -16.61 14.67 -18.49
C PRO A 196 -16.18 14.34 -17.04
N PRO A 197 -16.58 15.15 -16.03
CA PRO A 197 -16.24 14.92 -14.62
C PRO A 197 -16.53 13.50 -14.11
N VAL A 198 -17.62 12.90 -14.58
CA VAL A 198 -18.04 11.52 -14.18
C VAL A 198 -16.99 10.46 -14.57
N LEU A 199 -16.28 10.63 -15.69
CA LEU A 199 -15.27 9.67 -16.10
C LEU A 199 -14.02 9.71 -15.20
N TRP A 200 -13.77 10.80 -14.48
CA TRP A 200 -12.59 10.92 -13.61
C TRP A 200 -12.70 10.04 -12.36
N SER A 201 -13.88 9.50 -12.06
CA SER A 201 -14.06 8.50 -11.01
C SER A 201 -13.62 7.09 -11.44
N LEU A 202 -13.49 6.81 -12.75
CA LEU A 202 -13.15 5.48 -13.27
C LEU A 202 -11.82 4.93 -12.74
N PRO A 203 -10.70 5.69 -12.73
CA PRO A 203 -9.45 5.18 -12.19
C PRO A 203 -9.54 4.80 -10.71
N GLY A 204 -10.37 5.50 -9.93
CA GLY A 204 -10.64 5.17 -8.54
C GLY A 204 -11.52 3.91 -8.39
N PHE A 205 -12.54 3.75 -9.22
CA PHE A 205 -13.42 2.58 -9.18
C PHE A 205 -12.73 1.27 -9.55
N LEU A 206 -11.61 1.29 -10.28
CA LEU A 206 -10.81 0.09 -10.54
C LEU A 206 -10.38 -0.63 -9.26
N TYR A 207 -10.17 0.10 -8.16
CA TYR A 207 -9.77 -0.49 -6.88
C TYR A 207 -10.87 -1.33 -6.23
N VAL A 208 -12.14 -1.18 -6.63
CA VAL A 208 -13.22 -2.09 -6.22
C VAL A 208 -12.93 -3.52 -6.70
N LEU A 209 -12.19 -3.68 -7.80
CA LEU A 209 -11.80 -5.01 -8.28
C LEU A 209 -10.82 -5.73 -7.33
N MET A 210 -10.30 -5.07 -6.29
CA MET A 210 -9.56 -5.77 -5.22
C MET A 210 -10.42 -6.82 -4.50
N PHE A 211 -11.76 -6.72 -4.50
CA PHE A 211 -12.64 -7.78 -3.98
C PHE A 211 -12.47 -9.11 -4.74
N LEU A 212 -11.93 -9.11 -5.97
CA LEU A 212 -11.63 -10.33 -6.74
C LEU A 212 -10.46 -11.14 -6.18
N ILE A 213 -9.66 -10.59 -5.25
CA ILE A 213 -8.55 -11.31 -4.61
C ILE A 213 -9.05 -12.58 -3.90
N GLY A 214 -10.20 -12.53 -3.20
CA GLY A 214 -10.78 -13.69 -2.52
C GLY A 214 -11.16 -14.82 -3.49
N PRO A 215 -11.97 -14.55 -4.54
CA PRO A 215 -12.26 -15.52 -5.60
C PRO A 215 -11.00 -16.06 -6.29
N LEU A 216 -10.00 -15.23 -6.58
CA LEU A 216 -8.77 -15.67 -7.24
C LEU A 216 -7.95 -16.62 -6.36
N THR A 217 -7.76 -16.28 -5.09
CA THR A 217 -7.02 -17.13 -4.14
C THR A 217 -7.77 -18.43 -3.83
N SER A 218 -9.10 -18.41 -3.76
CA SER A 218 -9.90 -19.63 -3.57
C SER A 218 -9.86 -20.54 -4.81
N ARG A 219 -9.89 -19.99 -6.04
CA ARG A 219 -9.69 -20.76 -7.27
C ARG A 219 -8.30 -21.36 -7.33
N PHE A 220 -7.27 -20.61 -6.96
CA PHE A 220 -5.89 -21.11 -6.86
C PHE A 220 -5.80 -22.30 -5.88
N ARG A 221 -6.41 -22.15 -4.70
CA ARG A 221 -6.46 -23.18 -3.66
C ARG A 221 -7.10 -24.48 -4.17
N ARG A 222 -8.24 -24.38 -4.87
CA ARG A 222 -8.94 -25.52 -5.49
C ARG A 222 -8.10 -26.20 -6.58
N ARG A 223 -7.43 -25.43 -7.44
CA ARG A 223 -6.58 -25.97 -8.53
C ARG A 223 -5.38 -26.76 -8.02
N HIS A 224 -4.84 -26.41 -6.85
CA HIS A 224 -3.64 -27.03 -6.29
C HIS A 224 -3.92 -27.97 -5.09
N GLY A 225 -5.19 -28.34 -4.85
CA GLY A 225 -5.55 -29.34 -3.83
C GLY A 225 -5.25 -28.92 -2.38
N LEU A 226 -5.10 -27.63 -2.12
CA LEU A 226 -4.81 -27.08 -0.78
C LEU A 226 -6.13 -26.87 0.00
N ALA A 227 -6.95 -27.91 0.18
CA ALA A 227 -8.24 -27.78 0.87
C ALA A 227 -8.06 -27.71 2.39
#